data_AF-A0A9E4LHH1-F1
#
_entry.id   AF-A0A9E4LHH1-F1
#
_cell.length_a   1.000
_cell.length_b   1.000
_cell.length_c   1.000
_cell.angle_alpha   90.00
_cell.angle_beta   90.00
_cell.angle_gamma   90.00
#
_symmetry.space_group_name_H-M   'P 1'
#
loop_
_entity.id
_entity.type
_entity.pdbx_description
1 polymer ?
#
loop_
_entity_poly.entity_id
_entity_poly.type
_entity_poly.pdbx_seq_one_letter_code
_entity_poly.pdbx_strand_id
1 'polypeptide(L)' 'MTERSQTVVANALALSPLERAEVIDQLYRSLRSEREREVESAWAQESERRIDAYLAGHAKTIPYDEVKRHLRT' A
#
# COMPACT_ATOMS: atom_id res chain seq x y z
N MET A 1 0.35 -20.17 -17.15
CA MET A 1 -0.79 -20.28 -16.21
C MET A 1 -1.31 -21.70 -16.22
N THR A 2 -1.52 -22.32 -15.06
CA THR A 2 -2.19 -23.63 -14.97
C THR A 2 -3.69 -23.47 -15.24
N GLU A 3 -4.39 -24.56 -15.57
CA GLU A 3 -5.86 -24.55 -15.71
C GLU A 3 -6.53 -23.99 -14.45
N ARG A 4 -6.08 -24.42 -13.27
CA ARG A 4 -6.55 -23.88 -11.98
C ARG A 4 -6.41 -22.36 -11.89
N SER A 5 -5.26 -21.81 -12.29
CA SER A 5 -5.07 -20.34 -12.26
C SER A 5 -5.97 -19.60 -13.25
N GLN A 6 -6.30 -20.20 -14.40
CA GLN A 6 -7.21 -19.62 -15.38
C GLN A 6 -8.65 -19.59 -14.85
N THR A 7 -9.10 -20.66 -14.20
CA THR A 7 -10.42 -20.72 -13.55
C THR A 7 -10.56 -19.67 -12.44
N VAL A 8 -9.53 -19.50 -11.61
CA VAL A 8 -9.54 -18.46 -10.56
C VAL A 8 -9.68 -17.06 -11.16
N VAL A 9 -8.93 -16.77 -12.23
CA VAL A 9 -9.02 -15.47 -12.93
C VAL A 9 -10.39 -15.28 -13.56
N ALA A 10 -10.93 -16.30 -14.24
CA ALA A 10 -12.25 -16.22 -14.86
C ALA A 10 -13.36 -15.94 -13.83
N ASN A 11 -13.32 -16.63 -12.69
CA ASN A 11 -14.27 -16.41 -11.59
C ASN A 11 -14.13 -15.00 -10.99
N ALA A 12 -12.89 -14.55 -10.74
CA ALA A 12 -12.65 -13.20 -10.22
C ALA A 12 -13.16 -12.12 -11.18
N LEU A 13 -12.98 -12.29 -12.49
CA LEU A 13 -13.45 -11.32 -13.49
C LEU A 13 -14.98 -11.23 -13.59
N ALA A 14 -15.72 -12.25 -13.13
CA ALA A 14 -17.18 -12.24 -13.08
C ALA A 14 -17.77 -11.51 -11.85
N LEU A 15 -16.93 -11.16 -10.87
CA LEU A 15 -17.35 -10.44 -9.66
C LEU A 15 -17.59 -8.96 -9.93
N SER A 16 -18.32 -8.30 -9.02
CA SER A 16 -18.47 -6.85 -9.06
C SER A 16 -17.11 -6.13 -8.90
N PRO A 17 -16.97 -4.86 -9.31
CA PRO A 17 -15.73 -4.11 -9.11
C PRO A 17 -15.21 -4.10 -7.67
N LEU A 18 -16.10 -4.04 -6.67
CA LEU A 18 -15.72 -4.03 -5.26
C LEU A 18 -15.16 -5.39 -4.81
N GLU A 19 -15.89 -6.46 -5.08
CA GLU A 19 -15.44 -7.83 -4.76
C GLU A 19 -14.12 -8.18 -5.47
N ARG A 20 -13.93 -7.71 -6.71
CA ARG A 20 -12.63 -7.84 -7.40
C ARG A 20 -11.51 -7.16 -6.64
N ALA A 21 -11.74 -5.95 -6.13
CA ALA A 21 -10.75 -5.24 -5.33
C ALA A 21 -10.41 -5.99 -4.04
N GLU A 22 -11.41 -6.58 -3.37
CA GLU A 22 -11.20 -7.40 -2.17
C GLU A 22 -10.37 -8.66 -2.46
N VAL A 23 -10.66 -9.35 -3.57
CA VAL A 23 -9.88 -10.52 -4.01
C VAL A 23 -8.44 -10.13 -4.32
N ILE A 24 -8.23 -9.00 -5.00
CA ILE A 24 -6.89 -8.48 -5.30
C ILE A 24 -6.13 -8.19 -4.02
N ASP A 25 -6.74 -7.52 -3.04
CA ASP A 25 -6.10 -7.22 -1.74
C ASP A 25 -5.70 -8.50 -1.01
N GLN A 26 -6.59 -9.49 -0.92
CA GLN A 26 -6.29 -10.76 -0.25
C GLN A 26 -5.15 -11.53 -0.95
N LEU A 27 -5.19 -11.63 -2.28
CA LEU A 27 -4.13 -12.29 -3.05
C LEU A 27 -2.81 -11.54 -2.89
N TYR A 28 -2.82 -10.21 -2.97
CA TYR A 28 -1.62 -9.39 -2.78
C TYR A 28 -1.01 -9.56 -1.39
N ARG A 29 -1.84 -9.57 -0.33
CA ARG A 29 -1.38 -9.85 1.04
C ARG A 29 -0.76 -11.24 1.18
N SER A 30 -1.28 -12.23 0.46
CA SER A 30 -0.75 -13.60 0.51
C SER A 30 0.67 -13.74 -0.05
N LEU A 31 1.11 -12.79 -0.88
CA LEU A 31 2.46 -12.77 -1.45
C LEU A 31 3.51 -12.24 -0.49
N ARG A 32 3.10 -11.59 0.61
CA ARG A 32 4.03 -10.95 1.55
C ARG A 32 4.73 -11.98 2.43
N SER A 33 6.04 -11.88 2.53
CA SER A 33 6.84 -12.55 3.55
C SER A 33 6.57 -11.99 4.95
N GLU A 34 6.97 -12.73 5.99
CA GLU A 34 6.86 -12.23 7.38
C GLU A 34 7.63 -10.92 7.57
N ARG A 35 8.83 -10.85 7.01
CA ARG A 35 9.66 -9.63 7.04
C ARG A 35 8.95 -8.44 6.39
N GLU A 36 8.27 -8.62 5.26
CA GLU A 36 7.52 -7.54 4.62
C GLU A 36 6.33 -7.10 5.46
N ARG A 37 5.65 -8.02 6.17
CA ARG A 37 4.59 -7.66 7.12
C ARG A 37 5.11 -6.82 8.29
N GLU A 38 6.28 -7.19 8.84
CA GLU A 38 6.93 -6.42 9.91
C GLU A 38 7.29 -5.00 9.43
N VAL A 39 7.87 -4.89 8.24
CA VAL A 39 8.22 -3.59 7.63
C VAL A 39 6.98 -2.73 7.40
N GLU A 40 5.90 -3.30 6.86
CA GLU A 40 4.62 -2.60 6.67
C GLU A 40 4.03 -2.11 7.99
N SER A 41 4.06 -2.93 9.04
CA SER A 41 3.61 -2.54 10.38
C SER A 41 4.44 -1.40 10.96
N ALA A 42 5.77 -1.46 10.80
CA ALA A 42 6.66 -0.38 11.22
C ALA A 42 6.41 0.92 10.44
N TRP A 43 6.14 0.83 9.14
CA TRP A 43 5.79 1.98 8.30
C TRP A 43 4.44 2.59 8.67
N ALA A 44 3.43 1.78 8.98
CA ALA A 44 2.14 2.26 9.45
C ALA A 44 2.31 3.08 10.74
N GLN A 45 3.02 2.51 11.72
CA GLN A 45 3.30 3.18 13.00
C GLN A 45 4.08 4.48 12.81
N GLU A 46 5.13 4.47 11.98
CA GLU A 46 5.94 5.66 11.72
C GLU A 46 5.16 6.74 10.97
N SER A 47 4.28 6.35 10.04
CA SER A 47 3.46 7.30 9.28
C SER A 47 2.47 8.03 10.18
N GLU A 48 1.76 7.32 11.06
CA GLU A 48 0.88 7.95 12.04
C GLU A 48 1.65 8.85 12.99
N ARG A 49 2.78 8.38 13.54
CA ARG A 49 3.65 9.19 14.40
C ARG A 49 4.09 10.50 13.72
N ARG A 50 4.39 10.48 12.42
CA ARG A 50 4.76 11.68 11.66
C ARG A 50 3.60 12.63 11.42
N ILE A 51 2.41 12.09 11.14
CA ILE A 51 1.19 12.89 10.98
C ILE A 51 0.87 13.59 12.30
N ASP A 52 0.92 12.89 13.42
CA ASP A 52 0.66 13.46 14.75
C ASP A 52 1.66 14.56 15.10
N ALA A 53 2.96 14.32 14.86
CA ALA A 53 3.99 15.34 15.09
C ALA A 53 3.78 16.59 14.20
N TYR A 54 3.31 16.41 12.96
CA TYR A 54 2.97 17.53 12.07
C TYR A 54 1.76 18.31 12.57
N LEU A 55 0.66 17.62 12.92
CA LEU A 55 -0.56 18.24 13.42
C LEU A 55 -0.33 18.98 14.75
N ALA A 56 0.58 18.48 15.60
CA ALA A 56 0.99 19.12 16.83
C ALA A 56 1.99 20.30 16.64
N GLY A 57 2.43 20.57 15.41
CA GLY A 57 3.41 21.62 15.11
C GLY A 57 4.84 21.30 15.54
N HIS A 58 5.14 20.03 15.83
CA HIS A 58 6.46 19.55 16.24
C HIS A 58 7.33 19.06 15.07
N ALA A 59 6.74 18.86 13.89
CA ALA A 59 7.47 18.45 12.70
C ALA A 59 8.09 19.65 11.96
N LYS A 60 9.35 19.52 11.56
CA LYS A 60 9.96 20.42 10.57
C LYS A 60 9.45 20.06 9.18
N THR A 61 8.93 21.05 8.45
CA THR A 61 8.43 20.87 7.09
C THR A 61 9.16 21.76 6.10
N ILE A 62 9.19 21.34 4.83
CA ILE A 62 9.65 22.16 3.72
C ILE A 62 8.48 22.43 2.76
N PRO A 63 8.47 23.56 2.03
CA PRO A 63 7.47 23.81 1.01
C PRO A 63 7.47 22.75 -0.10
N TYR A 64 6.29 22.44 -0.65
CA TYR A 64 6.16 21.45 -1.72
C TYR A 64 6.98 21.79 -2.98
N ASP A 65 7.16 23.09 -3.29
CA ASP A 65 8.01 23.53 -4.40
C ASP A 65 9.49 23.17 -4.20
N GLU A 66 9.95 23.10 -2.95
CA GLU A 66 11.29 22.62 -2.62
C GLU A 66 11.41 21.11 -2.83
N VAL A 67 10.40 20.33 -2.43
CA VAL A 67 10.35 18.87 -2.68
C VAL A 67 10.45 18.57 -4.18
N LYS A 68 9.63 19.24 -5.01
CA LYS A 68 9.64 19.05 -6.47
C LYS A 68 11.01 19.27 -7.10
N ARG A 69 11.79 20.23 -6.58
CA ARG A 69 13.13 20.54 -7.10
C ARG A 69 14.10 19.38 -6.87
N HIS A 70 13.98 18.67 -5.74
CA HIS A 70 14.82 17.53 -5.40
C HIS A 70 14.44 16.23 -6.15
N LEU A 71 13.20 16.10 -6.62
CA LEU A 71 12.72 14.91 -7.34
C LEU A 71 13.04 14.91 -8.85
N ARG A 72 13.48 16.05 -9.41
CA ARG A 72 13.87 16.17 -10.82
C ARG A 72 15.33 15.72 -10.98
N THR A 73 15.54 14.41 -10.90
CA THR A 73 16.76 13.74 -11.37
C THR A 73 16.47 13.06 -12.69
#